data_AF-A0A4Y8ZXE7-F1
#
_entry.id   AF-A0A4Y8ZXE7-F1
#
_cell.length_a   1.000
_cell.length_b   1.000
_cell.length_c   1.000
_cell.angle_alpha   90.00
_cell.angle_beta   90.00
_cell.angle_gamma   90.00
#
_symmetry.space_group_name_H-M   'P 1'
#
loop_
_entity.id
_entity.type
_entity.pdbx_description
1 polymer ?
#
loop_
_entity_poly.entity_id
_entity_poly.type
_entity_poly.pdbx_seq_one_letter_code
_entity_poly.pdbx_strand_id
1 'polypeptide(L)'
;MNRKPIFDAVRQLLGRGFSQSEVETLDRACDLAEAAVATPPTAGEMLSNLADAVKAAVSTARHRLGALSEIFESGNRGPGTVSSGAGDPGGVSYGVYQLSSNAGTLGAFLKGEGKRWAAELGAFVPGSGDFSNLWKAIASREPDDFRAAQHQFIERTHYRQTVADVLARKGLDLDKRHDAVRDATWSVAVQHGRAATILIRAIDATDPTLSRDDPGYDRALVEQIYKARTAYVLEVAANPKLPQSQRNQLISITRNRYPSECEKCLAMFRPSPAATPAPPPPPDAAPEADGTIDGNMVAQQHGVGVKSSAVKIARLHPAMAKAIAAVAQAVRTLGLPQAVITSGNDSNHMAGSLHFKDRALDFRGNNISVELGKRFQQEVSQILGSGYDVLFEVFLNPANNHLHVEFDPK
;
A
#
# COMPACT_ATOMS: atom_id res chain seq x y z
N MET A 1 45.34 0.22 10.19
CA MET A 1 45.30 1.71 10.08
C MET A 1 45.11 2.32 11.47
N ASN A 2 45.56 3.58 11.73
CA ASN A 2 45.22 4.30 12.96
C ASN A 2 43.74 4.77 12.91
N ARG A 3 42.88 4.14 13.72
CA ARG A 3 41.40 4.28 13.65
C ARG A 3 40.86 5.50 14.41
N LYS A 4 41.63 6.06 15.34
CA LYS A 4 41.20 7.15 16.23
C LYS A 4 40.66 8.39 15.50
N PRO A 5 41.31 8.91 14.43
CA PRO A 5 40.82 10.09 13.71
C PRO A 5 39.45 9.88 13.04
N ILE A 6 39.17 8.66 12.56
CA ILE A 6 37.90 8.30 11.92
C ILE A 6 36.78 8.30 12.96
N PHE A 7 37.02 7.67 14.11
CA PHE A 7 36.07 7.65 15.23
C PHE A 7 35.80 9.07 15.76
N ASP A 8 36.82 9.90 15.87
CA ASP A 8 36.67 11.28 16.36
C ASP A 8 35.87 12.15 15.37
N ALA A 9 36.08 12.00 14.05
CA ALA A 9 35.32 12.70 13.01
C ALA A 9 33.84 12.30 12.98
N VAL A 10 33.55 11.00 13.09
CA VAL A 10 32.15 10.51 13.12
C VAL A 10 31.46 10.95 14.42
N ARG A 11 32.17 10.99 15.55
CA ARG A 11 31.63 11.52 16.81
C ARG A 11 31.24 12.99 16.68
N GLN A 12 32.06 13.77 16.00
CA GLN A 12 31.79 15.19 15.74
C GLN A 12 30.58 15.40 14.82
N LEU A 13 30.42 14.58 13.78
CA LEU A 13 29.27 14.60 12.88
C LEU A 13 27.95 14.27 13.59
N LEU A 14 27.99 13.30 14.51
CA LEU A 14 26.79 12.87 15.24
C LEU A 14 26.46 13.76 16.44
N GLY A 15 27.40 14.60 16.90
CA GLY A 15 27.23 15.45 18.07
C GLY A 15 27.06 14.68 19.39
N ARG A 16 27.40 13.39 19.42
CA ARG A 16 27.29 12.51 20.60
C ARG A 16 28.33 11.39 20.57
N GLY A 17 28.55 10.76 21.73
CA GLY A 17 29.36 9.54 21.84
C GLY A 17 28.72 8.31 21.17
N PHE A 18 29.53 7.27 20.97
CA PHE A 18 29.09 6.01 20.38
C PHE A 18 28.54 5.05 21.43
N SER A 19 27.54 4.27 21.05
CA SER A 19 27.23 3.01 21.72
C SER A 19 28.28 1.94 21.39
N GLN A 20 28.31 0.86 22.17
CA GLN A 20 29.24 -0.24 21.92
C GLN A 20 28.99 -0.94 20.57
N SER A 21 27.74 -1.07 20.15
CA SER A 21 27.40 -1.62 18.82
C SER A 21 27.82 -0.71 17.66
N GLU A 22 27.83 0.61 17.85
CA GLU A 22 28.33 1.57 16.88
C GLU A 22 29.86 1.49 16.75
N VAL A 23 30.56 1.31 17.88
CA VAL A 23 32.02 1.06 17.90
C VAL A 23 32.35 -0.21 17.13
N GLU A 24 31.68 -1.33 17.42
CA GLU A 24 31.88 -2.62 16.73
C GLU A 24 31.56 -2.56 15.23
N THR A 25 30.64 -1.68 14.83
CA THR A 25 30.30 -1.47 13.42
C THR A 25 31.35 -0.64 12.71
N LEU A 26 31.85 0.44 13.34
CA LEU A 26 32.94 1.24 12.78
C LEU A 26 34.25 0.44 12.69
N ASP A 27 34.55 -0.40 13.68
CA ASP A 27 35.72 -1.27 13.66
C ASP A 27 35.65 -2.26 12.51
N ARG A 28 34.52 -2.94 12.33
CA ARG A 28 34.30 -3.84 11.18
C ARG A 28 34.42 -3.12 9.84
N ALA A 29 33.94 -1.88 9.75
CA ALA A 29 34.09 -1.08 8.54
C ALA A 29 35.56 -0.73 8.26
N CYS A 30 36.36 -0.44 9.29
CA CYS A 30 37.80 -0.23 9.15
C CYS A 30 38.52 -1.53 8.75
N ASP A 31 38.15 -2.68 9.33
CA ASP A 31 38.70 -3.99 8.96
C ASP A 31 38.41 -4.33 7.50
N LEU A 32 37.18 -4.10 7.03
CA LEU A 32 36.78 -4.31 5.64
C LEU A 32 37.53 -3.38 4.68
N ALA A 33 37.72 -2.11 5.07
CA ALA A 33 38.49 -1.15 4.28
C ALA A 33 39.97 -1.55 4.19
N GLU A 34 40.56 -2.07 5.27
CA GLU A 34 41.94 -2.58 5.28
C GLU A 34 42.07 -3.87 4.45
N ALA A 35 41.10 -4.78 4.54
CA ALA A 35 41.06 -6.01 3.75
C ALA A 35 40.89 -5.74 2.25
N ALA A 36 40.09 -4.74 1.87
CA ALA A 36 39.91 -4.30 0.48
C ALA A 36 41.19 -3.73 -0.15
N VAL A 37 42.12 -3.24 0.67
CA VAL A 37 43.44 -2.74 0.21
C VAL A 37 44.48 -3.87 0.15
N ALA A 38 44.36 -4.90 0.99
CA ALA A 38 45.35 -5.99 1.09
C ALA A 38 45.24 -7.05 -0.03
N THR A 39 44.04 -7.28 -0.55
CA THR A 39 43.79 -8.20 -1.67
C THR A 39 42.65 -7.65 -2.50
N PRO A 40 42.93 -7.01 -3.67
CA PRO A 40 41.86 -6.53 -4.51
C PRO A 40 41.05 -7.73 -5.04
N PRO A 41 39.72 -7.73 -4.88
CA PRO A 41 38.87 -8.78 -5.40
C PRO A 41 39.04 -8.90 -6.92
N THR A 42 38.97 -10.12 -7.43
CA THR A 42 39.03 -10.34 -8.88
C THR A 42 37.83 -9.67 -9.56
N ALA A 43 37.94 -9.35 -10.85
CA ALA A 43 36.85 -8.73 -11.60
C ALA A 43 35.54 -9.57 -11.54
N GLY A 44 35.65 -10.90 -11.45
CA GLY A 44 34.50 -11.79 -11.29
C GLY A 44 33.83 -11.68 -9.91
N GLU A 45 34.62 -11.58 -8.84
CA GLU A 45 34.10 -11.39 -7.47
C GLU A 45 33.53 -9.98 -7.28
N MET A 46 34.14 -8.96 -7.88
CA MET A 46 33.59 -7.61 -7.90
C MET A 46 32.24 -7.55 -8.60
N LEU A 47 32.08 -8.25 -9.73
CA LEU A 47 30.82 -8.34 -10.45
C LEU A 47 29.75 -9.12 -9.65
N SER A 48 30.14 -10.20 -8.98
CA SER A 48 29.23 -10.96 -8.12
C SER A 48 28.77 -10.14 -6.91
N ASN A 49 29.71 -9.51 -6.20
CA ASN A 49 29.40 -8.69 -5.03
C ASN A 49 28.58 -7.45 -5.40
N LEU A 50 28.84 -6.84 -6.56
CA LEU A 50 28.03 -5.75 -7.08
C LEU A 50 26.64 -6.24 -7.47
N ALA A 51 26.52 -7.41 -8.10
CA ALA A 51 25.23 -8.00 -8.43
C ALA A 51 24.42 -8.31 -7.17
N ASP A 52 25.03 -8.89 -6.14
CA ASP A 52 24.36 -9.20 -4.86
C ASP A 52 24.00 -7.93 -4.07
N ALA A 53 24.87 -6.92 -4.05
CA ALA A 53 24.58 -5.63 -3.45
C ALA A 53 23.49 -4.87 -4.20
N VAL A 54 23.46 -4.93 -5.53
CA VAL A 54 22.38 -4.36 -6.35
C VAL A 54 21.09 -5.14 -6.14
N LYS A 55 21.12 -6.47 -6.04
CA LYS A 55 19.94 -7.31 -5.78
C LYS A 55 19.35 -7.04 -4.40
N ALA A 56 20.20 -6.90 -3.38
CA ALA A 56 19.81 -6.53 -2.03
C ALA A 56 19.28 -5.09 -1.96
N ALA A 57 19.97 -4.14 -2.61
CA ALA A 57 19.51 -2.75 -2.68
C ALA A 57 18.17 -2.63 -3.44
N VAL A 58 18.00 -3.36 -4.55
CA VAL A 58 16.76 -3.41 -5.35
C VAL A 58 15.63 -4.13 -4.60
N SER A 59 15.91 -5.14 -3.77
CA SER A 59 14.89 -5.77 -2.93
C SER A 59 14.43 -4.83 -1.81
N THR A 60 15.35 -4.12 -1.16
CA THR A 60 15.02 -3.12 -0.13
C THR A 60 14.39 -1.84 -0.70
N ALA A 61 14.68 -1.49 -1.95
CA ALA A 61 14.13 -0.29 -2.61
C ALA A 61 12.74 -0.52 -3.24
N ARG A 62 12.28 -1.77 -3.40
CA ARG A 62 11.01 -2.08 -4.09
C ARG A 62 9.79 -2.25 -3.20
N HIS A 63 9.95 -2.55 -1.90
CA HIS A 63 8.82 -2.82 -1.02
C HIS A 63 8.76 -1.83 0.15
N ARG A 64 7.86 -0.84 0.04
CA ARG A 64 7.56 0.08 1.14
C ARG A 64 6.69 -0.66 2.16
N LEU A 65 7.16 -0.74 3.41
CA LEU A 65 6.44 -1.34 4.52
C LEU A 65 5.00 -0.78 4.62
N GLY A 66 4.02 -1.67 4.72
CA GLY A 66 2.61 -1.32 4.84
C GLY A 66 1.90 -0.96 3.53
N ALA A 67 2.60 -0.91 2.40
CA ALA A 67 2.03 -0.54 1.10
C ALA A 67 0.85 -1.43 0.67
N LEU A 68 0.87 -2.74 0.99
CA LEU A 68 -0.24 -3.62 0.65
C LEU A 68 -1.54 -3.28 1.37
N SER A 69 -1.42 -2.73 2.57
CA SER A 69 -2.55 -2.32 3.42
C SER A 69 -2.92 -0.85 3.27
N GLU A 70 -2.04 -0.02 2.67
CA GLU A 70 -2.24 1.43 2.54
C GLU A 70 -3.55 1.76 1.85
N ILE A 71 -3.94 1.02 0.81
CA ILE A 71 -5.21 1.21 0.09
C ILE A 71 -6.41 1.06 1.05
N PHE A 72 -6.35 0.13 2.00
CA PHE A 72 -7.44 -0.13 2.93
C PHE A 72 -7.42 0.73 4.19
N GLU A 73 -6.23 1.16 4.63
CA GLU A 73 -6.06 2.01 5.81
C GLU A 73 -6.30 3.48 5.47
N SER A 74 -5.73 3.92 4.35
CA SER A 74 -5.87 5.30 3.89
C SER A 74 -7.15 5.51 3.09
N GLY A 75 -7.72 4.51 2.41
CA GLY A 75 -8.86 4.72 1.50
C GLY A 75 -8.53 5.73 0.40
N ASN A 76 -7.32 5.67 -0.16
CA ASN A 76 -6.75 6.64 -1.10
C ASN A 76 -6.61 8.08 -0.55
N ARG A 77 -6.63 8.27 0.77
CA ARG A 77 -6.42 9.58 1.39
C ARG A 77 -4.99 10.08 1.17
N GLY A 78 -4.90 11.35 0.81
CA GLY A 78 -3.63 12.07 0.72
C GLY A 78 -3.16 12.54 2.09
N PRO A 79 -1.89 12.97 2.20
CA PRO A 79 -1.34 13.54 3.44
C PRO A 79 -2.10 14.80 3.90
N GLY A 80 -2.84 15.46 3.00
CA GLY A 80 -3.68 16.62 3.28
C GLY A 80 -5.14 16.33 3.60
N THR A 81 -5.58 15.07 3.67
CA THR A 81 -6.99 14.78 3.94
C THR A 81 -7.40 15.28 5.33
N VAL A 82 -8.57 15.92 5.41
CA VAL A 82 -9.16 16.40 6.67
C VAL A 82 -10.61 15.92 6.75
N SER A 83 -10.99 15.27 7.84
CA SER A 83 -12.39 14.86 8.07
C SER A 83 -13.27 16.05 8.47
N SER A 84 -14.60 15.89 8.43
CA SER A 84 -15.52 16.94 8.88
C SER A 84 -15.61 17.07 10.40
N GLY A 85 -15.22 16.02 11.15
CA GLY A 85 -15.36 15.94 12.61
C GLY A 85 -16.81 15.95 13.13
N ALA A 86 -17.82 15.96 12.26
CA ALA A 86 -19.22 16.09 12.65
C ALA A 86 -19.74 14.81 13.31
N GLY A 87 -20.01 14.88 14.62
CA GLY A 87 -20.56 13.77 15.40
C GLY A 87 -19.53 12.71 15.85
N ASP A 88 -18.24 12.94 15.61
CA ASP A 88 -17.16 12.05 16.03
C ASP A 88 -16.54 12.53 17.36
N PRO A 89 -16.52 11.70 18.43
CA PRO A 89 -15.85 12.05 19.68
C PRO A 89 -14.37 12.40 19.50
N GLY A 90 -13.72 11.85 18.46
CA GLY A 90 -12.33 12.11 18.09
C GLY A 90 -12.10 13.50 17.48
N GLY A 91 -13.15 14.27 17.19
CA GLY A 91 -13.02 15.57 16.53
C GLY A 91 -12.58 15.43 15.07
N VAL A 92 -11.88 16.44 14.56
CA VAL A 92 -11.37 16.43 13.19
C VAL A 92 -10.13 15.53 13.11
N SER A 93 -10.03 14.77 12.01
CA SER A 93 -8.96 13.82 11.76
C SER A 93 -8.17 14.20 10.51
N TYR A 94 -6.84 14.01 10.57
CA TYR A 94 -5.88 14.59 9.64
C TYR A 94 -4.96 13.56 8.98
N GLY A 95 -4.73 13.71 7.67
CA GLY A 95 -3.75 12.97 6.90
C GLY A 95 -4.13 11.53 6.55
N VAL A 96 -3.14 10.80 6.03
CA VAL A 96 -3.27 9.43 5.47
C VAL A 96 -3.88 8.47 6.49
N TYR A 97 -3.47 8.60 7.75
CA TYR A 97 -3.87 7.73 8.85
C TYR A 97 -4.91 8.36 9.79
N GLN A 98 -5.51 9.49 9.39
CA GLN A 98 -6.60 10.14 10.12
C GLN A 98 -6.26 10.40 11.60
N LEU A 99 -5.14 11.11 11.83
CA LEU A 99 -4.68 11.53 13.16
C LEU A 99 -5.71 12.48 13.79
N SER A 100 -6.26 12.09 14.93
CA SER A 100 -7.38 12.76 15.59
C SER A 100 -6.91 13.96 16.42
N SER A 101 -7.68 15.07 16.35
CA SER A 101 -7.45 16.27 17.15
C SER A 101 -7.66 16.04 18.65
N ASN A 102 -8.61 15.18 19.03
CA ASN A 102 -9.03 15.00 20.42
C ASN A 102 -8.47 13.72 21.07
N ALA A 103 -8.09 12.71 20.27
CA ALA A 103 -7.55 11.44 20.79
C ALA A 103 -6.03 11.49 21.04
N GLY A 104 -5.40 12.66 20.88
CA GLY A 104 -3.99 12.90 21.18
C GLY A 104 -2.99 12.41 20.13
N THR A 105 -3.42 11.66 19.11
CA THR A 105 -2.53 11.15 18.06
C THR A 105 -1.94 12.26 17.20
N LEU A 106 -2.72 13.30 16.88
CA LEU A 106 -2.21 14.50 16.22
C LEU A 106 -1.15 15.23 17.08
N GLY A 107 -1.42 15.40 18.37
CA GLY A 107 -0.48 16.05 19.29
C GLY A 107 0.83 15.26 19.44
N ALA A 108 0.75 13.93 19.47
CA ALA A 108 1.92 13.06 19.51
C ALA A 108 2.74 13.14 18.22
N PHE A 109 2.06 13.18 17.06
CA PHE A 109 2.71 13.39 15.76
C PHE A 109 3.47 14.71 15.71
N LEU A 110 2.84 15.82 16.11
CA LEU A 110 3.49 17.15 16.10
C LEU A 110 4.66 17.28 17.08
N LYS A 111 4.72 16.44 18.12
CA LYS A 111 5.89 16.38 19.03
C LYS A 111 7.06 15.57 18.46
N GLY A 112 6.77 14.62 17.57
CA GLY A 112 7.74 13.72 16.96
C GLY A 112 8.01 14.07 15.50
N GLU A 113 7.56 13.20 14.61
CA GLU A 113 7.83 13.23 13.17
C GLU A 113 7.24 14.49 12.49
N GLY A 114 6.19 15.07 13.06
CA GLY A 114 5.58 16.32 12.60
C GLY A 114 6.23 17.59 13.14
N LYS A 115 7.30 17.50 13.95
CA LYS A 115 7.90 18.64 14.67
C LYS A 115 8.31 19.80 13.77
N ARG A 116 8.72 19.53 12.53
CA ARG A 116 9.08 20.55 11.54
C ARG A 116 7.94 21.53 11.25
N TRP A 117 6.69 21.07 11.30
CA TRP A 117 5.49 21.90 11.04
C TRP A 117 4.78 22.36 12.31
N ALA A 118 5.22 21.90 13.48
CA ALA A 118 4.52 22.14 14.74
C ALA A 118 4.44 23.64 15.12
N ALA A 119 5.45 24.44 14.78
CA ALA A 119 5.44 25.87 15.03
C ALA A 119 4.41 26.62 14.15
N GLU A 120 4.32 26.26 12.87
CA GLU A 120 3.35 26.84 11.92
C GLU A 120 1.92 26.45 12.33
N LEU A 121 1.70 25.16 12.58
CA LEU A 121 0.41 24.60 12.98
C LEU A 121 -0.02 25.05 14.39
N GLY A 122 0.94 25.30 15.28
CA GLY A 122 0.69 25.73 16.66
C GLY A 122 0.09 27.13 16.79
N ALA A 123 0.05 27.91 15.71
CA ALA A 123 -0.68 29.18 15.66
C ALA A 123 -2.21 29.00 15.70
N PHE A 124 -2.70 27.79 15.41
CA PHE A 124 -4.12 27.49 15.33
C PHE A 124 -4.51 26.32 16.25
N VAL A 125 -5.76 26.33 16.71
CA VAL A 125 -6.29 25.24 17.54
C VAL A 125 -6.53 24.00 16.67
N PRO A 126 -5.99 22.82 17.01
CA PRO A 126 -6.31 21.57 16.33
C PRO A 126 -7.82 21.34 16.18
N GLY A 127 -8.28 21.01 14.98
CA GLY A 127 -9.71 20.88 14.68
C GLY A 127 -10.39 22.16 14.18
N SER A 128 -9.72 23.31 14.25
CA SER A 128 -10.26 24.56 13.69
C SER A 128 -10.21 24.57 12.17
N GLY A 129 -11.00 25.46 11.56
CA GLY A 129 -10.95 25.71 10.11
C GLY A 129 -9.57 26.17 9.65
N ASP A 130 -8.94 27.09 10.39
CA ASP A 130 -7.62 27.62 10.05
C ASP A 130 -6.52 26.56 10.16
N PHE A 131 -6.55 25.75 11.22
CA PHE A 131 -5.64 24.61 11.35
C PHE A 131 -5.79 23.65 10.16
N SER A 132 -7.04 23.39 9.76
CA SER A 132 -7.36 22.48 8.66
C SER A 132 -6.95 23.02 7.30
N ASN A 133 -7.05 24.33 7.09
CA ASN A 133 -6.57 24.98 5.88
C ASN A 133 -5.05 24.96 5.81
N LEU A 134 -4.37 25.24 6.93
CA LEU A 134 -2.90 25.18 7.00
C LEU A 134 -2.38 23.75 6.80
N TRP A 135 -3.04 22.75 7.39
CA TRP A 135 -2.69 21.34 7.16
C TRP A 135 -2.72 20.97 5.67
N LYS A 136 -3.78 21.38 4.96
CA LYS A 136 -3.91 21.19 3.50
C LYS A 136 -2.82 21.95 2.75
N ALA A 137 -2.51 23.17 3.16
CA ALA A 137 -1.47 23.98 2.53
C ALA A 137 -0.08 23.34 2.66
N ILE A 138 0.28 22.82 3.84
CA ILE A 138 1.52 22.06 4.06
C ILE A 138 1.55 20.81 3.16
N ALA A 139 0.45 20.05 3.11
CA ALA A 139 0.37 18.87 2.27
C ALA A 139 0.49 19.16 0.77
N SER A 140 0.03 20.33 0.30
CA SER A 140 0.22 20.77 -1.08
C SER A 140 1.65 21.27 -1.35
N ARG A 141 2.29 21.88 -0.35
CA ARG A 141 3.64 22.45 -0.45
C ARG A 141 4.73 21.36 -0.39
N GLU A 142 4.54 20.37 0.46
CA GLU A 142 5.54 19.34 0.81
C GLU A 142 4.87 17.94 0.88
N PRO A 143 4.22 17.45 -0.20
CA PRO A 143 3.39 16.24 -0.14
C PRO A 143 4.14 14.98 0.28
N ASP A 144 5.35 14.77 -0.24
CA ASP A 144 6.12 13.54 0.01
C ASP A 144 6.72 13.53 1.42
N ASP A 145 7.36 14.62 1.82
CA ASP A 145 7.91 14.80 3.18
C ASP A 145 6.81 14.67 4.23
N PHE A 146 5.63 15.26 3.98
CA PHE A 146 4.53 15.22 4.94
C PHE A 146 3.88 13.83 5.01
N ARG A 147 3.74 13.13 3.87
CA ARG A 147 3.32 11.73 3.84
C ARG A 147 4.33 10.84 4.57
N ALA A 148 5.63 11.04 4.33
CA ALA A 148 6.69 10.24 4.93
C ALA A 148 6.70 10.39 6.46
N ALA A 149 6.58 11.62 6.97
CA ALA A 149 6.50 11.87 8.41
C ALA A 149 5.27 11.21 9.06
N GLN A 150 4.09 11.29 8.41
CA GLN A 150 2.88 10.62 8.90
C GLN A 150 3.06 9.09 8.94
N HIS A 151 3.69 8.53 7.91
CA HIS A 151 3.98 7.10 7.82
C HIS A 151 4.98 6.65 8.89
N GLN A 152 6.08 7.37 9.09
CA GLN A 152 7.08 7.08 10.12
C GLN A 152 6.49 7.14 11.54
N PHE A 153 5.57 8.08 11.79
CA PHE A 153 4.85 8.16 13.05
C PHE A 153 4.06 6.87 13.33
N ILE A 154 3.33 6.36 12.33
CA ILE A 154 2.58 5.11 12.45
C ILE A 154 3.50 3.90 12.57
N GLU A 155 4.60 3.87 11.82
CA GLU A 155 5.62 2.83 11.96
C GLU A 155 6.11 2.75 13.40
N ARG A 156 6.55 3.88 13.99
CA ARG A 156 7.06 3.91 15.36
C ARG A 156 6.01 3.54 16.40
N THR A 157 4.79 4.06 16.26
CA THR A 157 3.75 3.95 17.31
C THR A 157 2.93 2.69 17.25
N HIS A 158 2.86 2.01 16.10
CA HIS A 158 2.04 0.81 15.93
C HIS A 158 2.91 -0.38 15.57
N TYR A 159 3.60 -0.32 14.42
CA TYR A 159 4.35 -1.45 13.89
C TYR A 159 5.50 -1.85 14.81
N ARG A 160 6.41 -0.91 15.13
CA ARG A 160 7.60 -1.17 15.94
C ARG A 160 7.25 -1.63 17.36
N GLN A 161 6.23 -1.04 17.97
CA GLN A 161 5.73 -1.48 19.29
C GLN A 161 5.19 -2.90 19.24
N THR A 162 4.38 -3.21 18.22
CA THR A 162 3.82 -4.56 18.03
C THR A 162 4.92 -5.60 17.80
N VAL A 163 5.93 -5.29 16.97
CA VAL A 163 7.08 -6.17 16.73
C VAL A 163 7.86 -6.42 18.03
N ALA A 164 8.13 -5.37 18.81
CA ALA A 164 8.83 -5.50 20.08
C ALA A 164 8.08 -6.38 21.09
N ASP A 165 6.76 -6.21 21.19
CA ASP A 165 5.91 -7.01 22.07
C ASP A 165 5.87 -8.49 21.67
N VAL A 166 5.78 -8.78 20.37
CA VAL A 166 5.83 -10.15 19.85
C VAL A 166 7.20 -10.77 20.09
N LEU A 167 8.28 -10.04 19.81
CA LEU A 167 9.64 -10.50 20.04
C LEU A 167 9.86 -10.84 21.52
N ALA A 168 9.44 -9.98 22.44
CA ALA A 168 9.57 -10.22 23.88
C ALA A 168 8.83 -11.47 24.36
N ARG A 169 7.67 -11.79 23.74
CA ARG A 169 6.80 -12.89 24.19
C ARG A 169 7.04 -14.22 23.47
N LYS A 170 7.54 -14.18 22.23
CA LYS A 170 7.67 -15.36 21.36
C LYS A 170 9.08 -15.62 20.87
N GLY A 171 10.02 -14.70 21.10
CA GLY A 171 11.38 -14.79 20.59
C GLY A 171 11.46 -14.77 19.06
N LEU A 172 10.43 -14.25 18.37
CA LEU A 172 10.40 -14.12 16.92
C LEU A 172 10.39 -12.64 16.55
N ASP A 173 11.43 -12.19 15.87
CA ASP A 173 11.53 -10.83 15.34
C ASP A 173 10.81 -10.77 13.98
N LEU A 174 9.58 -10.26 13.98
CA LEU A 174 8.75 -10.17 12.77
C LEU A 174 9.30 -9.17 11.74
N ASP A 175 10.14 -8.19 12.13
CA ASP A 175 10.74 -7.24 11.18
C ASP A 175 11.92 -7.84 10.41
N LYS A 176 12.44 -8.99 10.86
CA LYS A 176 13.50 -9.75 10.16
C LYS A 176 12.96 -10.85 9.24
N ARG A 177 11.64 -11.01 9.17
CA ARG A 177 10.99 -12.01 8.31
C ARG A 177 10.71 -11.44 6.92
N HIS A 178 10.22 -12.28 6.02
CA HIS A 178 9.85 -11.89 4.66
C HIS A 178 8.93 -10.65 4.64
N ASP A 179 9.06 -9.80 3.62
CA ASP A 179 8.28 -8.55 3.51
C ASP A 179 6.76 -8.77 3.57
N ALA A 180 6.26 -9.92 3.11
CA ALA A 180 4.87 -10.32 3.28
C ALA A 180 4.44 -10.46 4.75
N VAL A 181 5.31 -11.01 5.61
CA VAL A 181 5.07 -11.10 7.06
C VAL A 181 5.10 -9.71 7.67
N ARG A 182 6.03 -8.86 7.21
CA ARG A 182 6.17 -7.47 7.68
C ARG A 182 4.93 -6.65 7.33
N ASP A 183 4.40 -6.76 6.11
CA ASP A 183 3.17 -6.08 5.68
C ASP A 183 1.91 -6.60 6.36
N ALA A 184 1.79 -7.92 6.53
CA ALA A 184 0.70 -8.51 7.30
C ALA A 184 0.73 -8.01 8.76
N THR A 185 1.93 -7.94 9.35
CA THR A 185 2.16 -7.40 10.71
C THR A 185 1.79 -5.93 10.80
N TRP A 186 2.20 -5.10 9.83
CA TRP A 186 1.78 -3.70 9.73
C TRP A 186 0.26 -3.56 9.69
N SER A 187 -0.40 -4.29 8.80
CA SER A 187 -1.86 -4.23 8.64
C SER A 187 -2.57 -4.56 9.95
N VAL A 188 -2.11 -5.58 10.67
CA VAL A 188 -2.68 -5.94 11.98
C VAL A 188 -2.39 -4.87 13.04
N ALA A 189 -1.17 -4.36 13.09
CA ALA A 189 -0.72 -3.35 14.05
C ALA A 189 -1.51 -2.04 13.94
N VAL A 190 -1.78 -1.58 12.72
CA VAL A 190 -2.52 -0.33 12.49
C VAL A 190 -4.00 -0.50 12.83
N GLN A 191 -4.60 -1.63 12.48
CA GLN A 191 -6.06 -1.78 12.63
C GLN A 191 -6.49 -2.18 14.06
N HIS A 192 -5.62 -2.86 14.82
CA HIS A 192 -6.04 -3.53 16.06
C HIS A 192 -5.18 -3.13 17.26
N GLY A 193 -5.79 -2.52 18.28
CA GLY A 193 -5.12 -2.28 19.57
C GLY A 193 -4.69 -3.56 20.32
N ARG A 194 -5.10 -4.75 19.87
CA ARG A 194 -4.65 -6.06 20.38
C ARG A 194 -3.75 -6.82 19.39
N ALA A 195 -3.08 -6.10 18.48
CA ALA A 195 -2.29 -6.68 17.40
C ALA A 195 -1.31 -7.77 17.84
N ALA A 196 -0.52 -7.52 18.89
CA ALA A 196 0.42 -8.52 19.40
C ALA A 196 -0.28 -9.83 19.82
N THR A 197 -1.49 -9.76 20.39
CA THR A 197 -2.26 -10.97 20.74
C THR A 197 -2.66 -11.77 19.50
N ILE A 198 -3.08 -11.09 18.43
CA ILE A 198 -3.47 -11.72 17.17
C ILE A 198 -2.27 -12.41 16.52
N LEU A 199 -1.13 -11.71 16.46
CA LEU A 199 0.11 -12.24 15.87
C LEU A 199 0.67 -13.41 16.68
N ILE A 200 0.60 -13.35 18.00
CA ILE A 200 1.00 -14.46 18.88
C ILE A 200 0.15 -15.70 18.62
N ARG A 201 -1.19 -15.55 18.49
CA ARG A 201 -2.06 -16.68 18.12
C ARG A 201 -1.68 -17.30 16.79
N ALA A 202 -1.27 -16.49 15.81
CA ALA A 202 -0.80 -16.98 14.52
C ALA A 202 0.53 -17.75 14.63
N ILE A 203 1.48 -17.24 15.41
CA ILE A 203 2.75 -17.92 15.70
C ILE A 203 2.50 -19.25 16.42
N ASP A 204 1.63 -19.26 17.44
CA ASP A 204 1.25 -20.46 18.20
C ASP A 204 0.59 -21.54 17.32
N ALA A 205 -0.10 -21.13 16.26
CA ALA A 205 -0.67 -22.05 15.27
C ALA A 205 0.35 -22.53 14.22
N THR A 206 1.44 -21.79 14.00
CA THR A 206 2.45 -22.10 12.98
C THR A 206 3.58 -22.95 13.55
N ASP A 207 4.13 -22.56 14.70
CA ASP A 207 5.30 -23.19 15.35
C ASP A 207 5.19 -24.72 15.53
N PRO A 208 4.01 -25.31 15.86
CA PRO A 208 3.89 -26.77 15.98
C PRO A 208 3.93 -27.52 14.64
N THR A 209 3.74 -26.82 13.52
CA THR A 209 3.61 -27.40 12.18
C THR A 209 4.87 -27.27 11.34
N LEU A 210 5.65 -26.21 11.55
CA LEU A 210 6.84 -25.88 10.78
C LEU A 210 7.91 -25.27 11.68
N SER A 211 9.16 -25.67 11.46
CA SER A 211 10.31 -24.98 12.07
C SER A 211 10.40 -23.55 11.55
N ARG A 212 10.85 -22.61 12.40
CA ARG A 212 11.02 -21.21 12.02
C ARG A 212 12.08 -20.96 10.94
N ASP A 213 12.97 -21.92 10.74
CA ASP A 213 13.99 -21.91 9.69
C ASP A 213 13.52 -22.58 8.39
N ASP A 214 12.30 -23.13 8.38
CA ASP A 214 11.73 -23.76 7.19
C ASP A 214 11.42 -22.68 6.11
N PRO A 215 11.81 -22.90 4.83
CA PRO A 215 11.52 -21.96 3.75
C PRO A 215 10.03 -21.64 3.56
N GLY A 216 9.14 -22.55 3.97
CA GLY A 216 7.69 -22.39 3.94
C GLY A 216 7.09 -21.68 5.16
N TYR A 217 7.87 -21.43 6.22
CA TYR A 217 7.36 -20.89 7.48
C TYR A 217 6.69 -19.53 7.30
N ASP A 218 7.33 -18.60 6.59
CA ASP A 218 6.80 -17.24 6.43
C ASP A 218 5.49 -17.21 5.63
N ARG A 219 5.37 -18.10 4.63
CA ARG A 219 4.13 -18.27 3.87
C ARG A 219 3.01 -18.79 4.77
N ALA A 220 3.30 -19.84 5.54
CA ALA A 220 2.34 -20.41 6.48
C ALA A 220 1.95 -19.41 7.58
N LEU A 221 2.92 -18.64 8.08
CA LEU A 221 2.68 -17.61 9.09
C LEU A 221 1.76 -16.52 8.56
N VAL A 222 1.93 -16.04 7.31
CA VAL A 222 1.00 -15.08 6.70
C VAL A 222 -0.43 -15.61 6.68
N GLU A 223 -0.63 -16.87 6.25
CA GLU A 223 -1.96 -17.48 6.27
C GLU A 223 -2.53 -17.55 7.69
N GLN A 224 -1.72 -17.91 8.68
CA GLN A 224 -2.14 -17.97 10.07
C GLN A 224 -2.42 -16.59 10.68
N ILE A 225 -1.70 -15.54 10.26
CA ILE A 225 -1.99 -14.15 10.68
C ILE A 225 -3.40 -13.76 10.24
N TYR A 226 -3.77 -14.00 8.98
CA TYR A 226 -5.11 -13.66 8.48
C TYR A 226 -6.21 -14.57 9.06
N LYS A 227 -5.92 -15.84 9.35
CA LYS A 227 -6.84 -16.73 10.08
C LYS A 227 -7.09 -16.24 11.51
N ALA A 228 -6.03 -15.96 12.27
CA ALA A 228 -6.12 -15.46 13.64
C ALA A 228 -6.83 -14.11 13.71
N ARG A 229 -6.55 -13.21 12.75
CA ARG A 229 -7.22 -11.91 12.64
C ARG A 229 -8.70 -12.05 12.33
N THR A 230 -9.05 -12.94 11.40
CA THR A 230 -10.45 -13.25 11.06
C THR A 230 -11.20 -13.77 12.27
N ALA A 231 -10.64 -14.76 12.97
CA ALA A 231 -11.23 -15.31 14.18
C ALA A 231 -11.44 -14.23 15.26
N TYR A 232 -10.43 -13.40 15.53
CA TYR A 232 -10.53 -12.29 16.46
C TYR A 232 -11.65 -11.31 16.11
N VAL A 233 -11.77 -10.91 14.84
CA VAL A 233 -12.81 -9.96 14.42
C VAL A 233 -14.21 -10.58 14.50
N LEU A 234 -14.35 -11.87 14.19
CA LEU A 234 -15.61 -12.59 14.37
C LEU A 234 -16.00 -12.71 15.86
N GLU A 235 -15.04 -12.93 16.75
CA GLU A 235 -15.25 -12.90 18.21
C GLU A 235 -15.78 -11.52 18.65
N VAL A 236 -15.19 -10.43 18.14
CA VAL A 236 -15.66 -9.06 18.42
C VAL A 236 -17.07 -8.85 17.86
N ALA A 237 -17.32 -9.26 16.62
CA ALA A 237 -18.63 -9.10 15.95
C ALA A 237 -19.74 -9.93 16.61
N ALA A 238 -19.40 -11.00 17.33
CA ALA A 238 -20.36 -11.81 18.09
C ALA A 238 -20.86 -11.10 19.36
N ASN A 239 -20.23 -10.00 19.80
CA ASN A 239 -20.66 -9.26 20.98
C ASN A 239 -22.04 -8.60 20.74
N PRO A 240 -23.11 -9.04 21.44
CA PRO A 240 -24.46 -8.52 21.21
C PRO A 240 -24.62 -7.05 21.63
N LYS A 241 -23.66 -6.50 22.41
CA LYS A 241 -23.66 -5.08 22.80
C LYS A 241 -23.27 -4.15 21.65
N LEU A 242 -22.67 -4.65 20.57
CA LEU A 242 -22.33 -3.83 19.40
C LEU A 242 -23.56 -3.60 18.51
N PRO A 243 -23.77 -2.38 17.98
CA PRO A 243 -24.77 -2.11 16.97
C PRO A 243 -24.71 -3.10 15.80
N GLN A 244 -25.87 -3.52 15.28
CA GLN A 244 -25.95 -4.49 14.18
C GLN A 244 -25.18 -4.02 12.94
N SER A 245 -25.21 -2.72 12.62
CA SER A 245 -24.44 -2.13 11.52
C SER A 245 -22.93 -2.31 11.68
N GLN A 246 -22.40 -2.08 12.89
CA GLN A 246 -20.98 -2.29 13.20
C GLN A 246 -20.61 -3.77 13.12
N ARG A 247 -21.46 -4.67 13.63
CA ARG A 247 -21.25 -6.12 13.49
C ARG A 247 -21.21 -6.55 12.03
N ASN A 248 -22.14 -6.05 11.20
CA ASN A 248 -22.17 -6.33 9.77
C ASN A 248 -20.92 -5.81 9.05
N GLN A 249 -20.42 -4.61 9.43
CA GLN A 249 -19.20 -4.05 8.89
C GLN A 249 -17.97 -4.91 9.22
N LEU A 250 -17.83 -5.35 10.47
CA LEU A 250 -16.75 -6.24 10.89
C LEU A 250 -16.78 -7.57 10.11
N ILE A 251 -17.96 -8.16 9.96
CA ILE A 251 -18.14 -9.40 9.16
C ILE A 251 -17.78 -9.14 7.69
N SER A 252 -18.18 -8.00 7.12
CA SER A 252 -17.82 -7.63 5.75
C SER A 252 -16.31 -7.53 5.56
N ILE A 253 -15.59 -6.90 6.51
CA ILE A 253 -14.12 -6.81 6.49
C ILE A 253 -13.48 -8.20 6.42
N THR A 254 -13.97 -9.16 7.24
CA THR A 254 -13.44 -10.53 7.23
C THR A 254 -13.70 -11.30 5.93
N ARG A 255 -14.75 -10.94 5.19
CA ARG A 255 -15.14 -11.63 3.94
C ARG A 255 -14.51 -11.04 2.69
N ASN A 256 -14.11 -9.76 2.77
CA ASN A 256 -13.69 -9.00 1.59
C ASN A 256 -12.24 -8.52 1.71
N ARG A 257 -11.94 -7.72 2.73
CA ARG A 257 -10.62 -7.09 2.89
C ARG A 257 -9.54 -8.12 3.25
N TYR A 258 -9.78 -8.96 4.24
CA TYR A 258 -8.75 -9.90 4.74
C TYR A 258 -8.32 -10.96 3.73
N PRO A 259 -9.24 -11.60 2.98
CA PRO A 259 -8.84 -12.50 1.89
C PRO A 259 -8.01 -11.77 0.82
N SER A 260 -8.42 -10.56 0.42
CA SER A 260 -7.69 -9.78 -0.59
C SER A 260 -6.28 -9.40 -0.14
N GLU A 261 -6.12 -8.91 1.10
CA GLU A 261 -4.78 -8.62 1.61
C GLU A 261 -3.92 -9.87 1.77
N CYS A 262 -4.50 -10.98 2.23
CA CYS A 262 -3.81 -12.27 2.35
C CYS A 262 -3.30 -12.73 0.98
N GLU A 263 -4.13 -12.66 -0.06
CA GLU A 263 -3.73 -12.97 -1.43
C GLU A 263 -2.57 -12.10 -1.92
N LYS A 264 -2.59 -10.79 -1.63
CA LYS A 264 -1.50 -9.87 -1.97
C LYS A 264 -0.20 -10.24 -1.24
N CYS A 265 -0.26 -10.52 0.06
CA CYS A 265 0.90 -10.96 0.82
C CYS A 265 1.44 -12.30 0.30
N LEU A 266 0.55 -13.26 0.01
CA LEU A 266 0.93 -14.58 -0.51
C LEU A 266 1.54 -14.50 -1.92
N ALA A 267 1.14 -13.51 -2.72
CA ALA A 267 1.71 -13.26 -4.05
C ALA A 267 3.18 -12.82 -3.98
N MET A 268 3.63 -12.20 -2.88
CA MET A 268 5.04 -11.80 -2.72
C MET A 268 6.00 -12.99 -2.58
N PHE A 269 5.51 -14.16 -2.18
CA PHE A 269 6.31 -15.40 -2.15
C PHE A 269 6.42 -16.07 -3.52
N ARG A 270 5.60 -15.66 -4.50
CA ARG A 270 5.76 -16.19 -5.85
C ARG A 270 7.07 -15.61 -6.39
N PRO A 271 7.92 -16.43 -7.04
CA PRO A 271 9.04 -15.87 -7.77
C PRO A 271 8.49 -14.80 -8.71
N SER A 272 9.11 -13.61 -8.71
CA SER A 272 8.84 -12.63 -9.76
C SER A 272 8.93 -13.40 -11.09
N PRO A 273 7.90 -13.36 -11.95
CA PRO A 273 8.02 -14.02 -13.22
C PRO A 273 9.30 -13.52 -13.87
N ALA A 274 10.17 -14.45 -14.28
CA ALA A 274 11.20 -14.11 -15.25
C ALA A 274 10.49 -13.34 -16.36
N ALA A 275 11.04 -12.19 -16.74
CA ALA A 275 10.44 -11.32 -17.75
C ALA A 275 10.20 -12.12 -19.03
N THR A 276 8.99 -12.66 -19.18
CA THR A 276 8.49 -13.15 -20.45
C THR A 276 8.33 -11.90 -21.32
N PRO A 277 8.85 -11.88 -22.56
CA PRO A 277 8.63 -10.73 -23.43
C PRO A 277 7.13 -10.53 -23.55
N ALA A 278 6.67 -9.30 -23.31
CA ALA A 278 5.28 -8.94 -23.50
C ALA A 278 4.83 -9.36 -24.91
N PRO A 279 3.62 -9.92 -25.07
CA PRO A 279 3.06 -10.08 -26.40
C PRO A 279 3.06 -8.72 -27.10
N PRO A 280 3.33 -8.66 -28.41
CA PRO A 280 3.43 -7.40 -29.12
C PRO A 280 2.15 -6.60 -28.90
N PRO A 281 2.26 -5.28 -28.65
CA PRO A 281 1.09 -4.44 -28.46
C PRO A 281 0.16 -4.59 -29.69
N PRO A 282 -1.16 -4.71 -29.50
CA PRO A 282 -2.08 -4.56 -30.62
C PRO A 282 -1.86 -3.16 -31.23
N PRO A 283 -2.05 -2.99 -32.55
CA PRO A 283 -1.64 -1.78 -33.25
C PRO A 283 -2.24 -0.53 -32.60
N ASP A 284 -1.36 0.40 -32.22
CA ASP A 284 -1.71 1.64 -31.54
C ASP A 284 -2.71 2.44 -32.38
N ALA A 285 -3.79 2.91 -31.74
CA ALA A 285 -4.48 4.10 -32.22
C ALA A 285 -3.47 5.24 -32.12
N ALA A 286 -3.16 5.90 -33.25
CA ALA A 286 -2.18 6.98 -33.27
C ALA A 286 -2.61 8.07 -32.28
N PRO A 287 -1.71 8.55 -31.39
CA PRO A 287 -2.04 9.63 -30.47
C PRO A 287 -2.37 10.90 -31.26
N GLU A 288 -3.38 11.63 -30.77
CA GLU A 288 -3.74 12.96 -31.24
C GLU A 288 -2.57 13.93 -31.02
N ALA A 289 -2.60 15.10 -31.67
CA ALA A 289 -1.51 16.09 -31.65
C ALA A 289 -1.09 16.57 -30.25
N ASP A 290 -1.92 16.34 -29.23
CA ASP A 290 -1.70 16.70 -27.83
C ASP A 290 -1.29 15.52 -26.93
N GLY A 291 -1.01 14.35 -27.50
CA GLY A 291 -0.58 13.16 -26.78
C GLY A 291 -1.70 12.38 -26.07
N THR A 292 -2.98 12.66 -26.39
CA THR A 292 -4.14 11.88 -25.93
C THR A 292 -4.66 10.93 -27.01
N ILE A 293 -5.57 10.02 -26.66
CA ILE A 293 -6.30 9.14 -27.59
C ILE A 293 -7.80 9.41 -27.53
N ASP A 294 -8.53 9.20 -28.62
CA ASP A 294 -9.99 9.16 -28.60
C ASP A 294 -10.48 7.80 -28.08
N GLY A 295 -10.86 7.75 -26.81
CA GLY A 295 -11.41 6.56 -26.18
C GLY A 295 -12.71 6.05 -26.79
N ASN A 296 -13.49 6.89 -27.49
CA ASN A 296 -14.69 6.42 -28.20
C ASN A 296 -14.31 5.57 -29.41
N MET A 297 -13.29 5.98 -30.17
CA MET A 297 -12.77 5.20 -31.29
C MET A 297 -12.21 3.86 -30.81
N VAL A 298 -11.43 3.87 -29.72
CA VAL A 298 -10.87 2.64 -29.15
C VAL A 298 -11.98 1.72 -28.61
N ALA A 299 -12.98 2.27 -27.92
CA ALA A 299 -14.13 1.50 -27.45
C ALA A 299 -14.89 0.86 -28.63
N GLN A 300 -15.15 1.62 -29.70
CA GLN A 300 -15.79 1.11 -30.92
C GLN A 300 -14.96 -0.02 -31.57
N GLN A 301 -13.65 0.16 -31.71
CA GLN A 301 -12.73 -0.82 -32.29
C GLN A 301 -12.74 -2.15 -31.53
N HIS A 302 -12.87 -2.11 -30.20
CA HIS A 302 -12.90 -3.30 -29.35
C HIS A 302 -14.30 -3.82 -29.03
N GLY A 303 -15.35 -3.21 -29.59
CA GLY A 303 -16.74 -3.59 -29.34
C GLY A 303 -17.22 -3.31 -27.92
N VAL A 304 -16.63 -2.32 -27.25
CA VAL A 304 -17.01 -1.85 -25.91
C VAL A 304 -18.03 -0.72 -26.06
N GLY A 305 -19.17 -0.83 -25.38
CA GLY A 305 -20.20 0.20 -25.40
C GLY A 305 -19.84 1.40 -24.52
N VAL A 306 -20.44 2.57 -24.80
CA VAL A 306 -20.38 3.76 -23.94
C VAL A 306 -21.79 4.07 -23.47
N LYS A 307 -21.99 4.23 -22.16
CA LYS A 307 -23.32 4.33 -21.54
C LYS A 307 -24.19 5.44 -22.15
N SER A 308 -23.61 6.60 -22.44
CA SER A 308 -24.25 7.74 -23.11
C SER A 308 -23.20 8.77 -23.53
N SER A 309 -23.60 9.77 -24.33
CA SER A 309 -22.76 10.92 -24.71
C SER A 309 -22.33 11.81 -23.53
N ALA A 310 -22.87 11.58 -22.33
CA ALA A 310 -22.45 12.26 -21.11
C ALA A 310 -21.10 11.72 -20.59
N VAL A 311 -20.74 10.48 -20.91
CA VAL A 311 -19.46 9.86 -20.51
C VAL A 311 -18.32 10.48 -21.31
N LYS A 312 -17.35 11.10 -20.63
CA LYS A 312 -16.26 11.85 -21.28
C LYS A 312 -15.02 10.99 -21.40
N ILE A 313 -14.82 10.41 -22.57
CA ILE A 313 -13.66 9.57 -22.91
C ILE A 313 -13.02 9.93 -24.25
N ALA A 314 -13.40 11.06 -24.85
CA ALA A 314 -12.84 11.49 -26.13
C ALA A 314 -11.36 11.91 -26.05
N ARG A 315 -10.83 12.02 -24.83
CA ARG A 315 -9.45 12.41 -24.55
C ARG A 315 -8.96 11.54 -23.40
N LEU A 316 -8.31 10.43 -23.71
CA LEU A 316 -7.72 9.55 -22.71
C LEU A 316 -6.20 9.60 -22.75
N HIS A 317 -5.55 9.31 -21.62
CA HIS A 317 -4.13 8.97 -21.63
C HIS A 317 -3.92 7.72 -22.50
N PRO A 318 -2.85 7.64 -23.33
CA PRO A 318 -2.63 6.53 -24.27
C PRO A 318 -2.66 5.14 -23.64
N ALA A 319 -2.18 5.03 -22.39
CA ALA A 319 -2.22 3.78 -21.63
C ALA A 319 -3.65 3.22 -21.43
N MET A 320 -4.70 4.04 -21.52
CA MET A 320 -6.08 3.58 -21.39
C MET A 320 -6.56 2.80 -22.61
N ALA A 321 -5.88 2.86 -23.76
CA ALA A 321 -6.18 1.99 -24.88
C ALA A 321 -6.03 0.51 -24.49
N LYS A 322 -4.94 0.19 -23.77
CA LYS A 322 -4.68 -1.15 -23.24
C LYS A 322 -5.75 -1.58 -22.25
N ALA A 323 -6.24 -0.67 -21.40
CA ALA A 323 -7.32 -0.93 -20.44
C ALA A 323 -8.62 -1.35 -21.14
N ILE A 324 -9.04 -0.60 -22.16
CA ILE A 324 -10.25 -0.90 -22.94
C ILE A 324 -10.11 -2.26 -23.65
N ALA A 325 -8.96 -2.50 -24.28
CA ALA A 325 -8.68 -3.76 -24.96
C ALA A 325 -8.68 -4.97 -24.00
N ALA A 326 -8.06 -4.83 -22.82
CA ALA A 326 -7.99 -5.87 -21.81
C ALA A 326 -9.38 -6.23 -21.25
N VAL A 327 -10.21 -5.23 -20.98
CA VAL A 327 -11.60 -5.44 -20.56
C VAL A 327 -12.40 -6.17 -21.63
N ALA A 328 -12.28 -5.77 -22.90
CA ALA A 328 -12.96 -6.44 -24.01
C ALA A 328 -12.53 -7.91 -24.15
N GLN A 329 -11.23 -8.19 -23.96
CA GLN A 329 -10.70 -9.55 -23.96
C GLN A 329 -11.25 -10.37 -22.79
N ALA A 330 -11.21 -9.83 -21.57
CA ALA A 330 -11.68 -10.54 -20.38
C ALA A 330 -13.18 -10.89 -20.45
N VAL A 331 -14.01 -9.99 -21.01
CA VAL A 331 -15.43 -10.27 -21.26
C VAL A 331 -15.61 -11.47 -22.19
N ARG A 332 -14.79 -11.59 -23.25
CA ARG A 332 -14.83 -12.75 -24.16
C ARG A 332 -14.36 -14.02 -23.48
N THR A 333 -13.23 -13.97 -22.75
CA THR A 333 -12.66 -15.13 -22.04
C THR A 333 -13.66 -15.71 -21.04
N LEU A 334 -14.36 -14.85 -20.31
CA LEU A 334 -15.24 -15.23 -19.22
C LEU A 334 -16.71 -15.43 -19.64
N GLY A 335 -17.04 -15.20 -20.92
CA GLY A 335 -18.41 -15.30 -21.42
C GLY A 335 -19.38 -14.28 -20.79
N LEU A 336 -18.90 -13.07 -20.49
CA LEU A 336 -19.68 -12.01 -19.86
C LEU A 336 -20.51 -11.21 -20.88
N PRO A 337 -21.54 -10.47 -20.43
CA PRO A 337 -22.20 -9.47 -21.27
C PRO A 337 -21.22 -8.44 -21.81
N GLN A 338 -21.56 -7.80 -22.94
CA GLN A 338 -20.76 -6.74 -23.55
C GLN A 338 -20.32 -5.70 -22.51
N ALA A 339 -19.02 -5.38 -22.49
CA ALA A 339 -18.49 -4.32 -21.63
C ALA A 339 -19.12 -2.96 -21.99
N VAL A 340 -19.44 -2.17 -20.98
CA VAL A 340 -19.96 -0.81 -21.15
C VAL A 340 -19.20 0.14 -20.24
N ILE A 341 -18.52 1.13 -20.81
CA ILE A 341 -17.90 2.23 -20.08
C ILE A 341 -19.02 3.12 -19.52
N THR A 342 -19.06 3.23 -18.20
CA THR A 342 -20.07 4.00 -17.46
C THR A 342 -19.58 5.35 -16.99
N SER A 343 -18.26 5.54 -16.93
CA SER A 343 -17.63 6.78 -16.49
C SER A 343 -16.18 6.92 -17.00
N GLY A 344 -15.72 8.17 -17.11
CA GLY A 344 -14.38 8.59 -17.57
C GLY A 344 -14.02 9.91 -16.90
N ASN A 345 -13.63 10.96 -17.65
CA ASN A 345 -13.40 12.30 -17.09
C ASN A 345 -14.70 13.11 -16.97
N ASP A 346 -15.67 12.61 -16.24
CA ASP A 346 -16.91 13.33 -15.97
C ASP A 346 -16.87 14.09 -14.63
N SER A 347 -17.67 15.14 -14.47
CA SER A 347 -17.54 16.10 -13.36
C SER A 347 -17.98 15.59 -11.98
N ASN A 348 -18.28 14.29 -11.85
CA ASN A 348 -18.89 13.71 -10.63
C ASN A 348 -17.89 12.95 -9.74
N HIS A 349 -16.59 13.04 -10.01
CA HIS A 349 -15.56 12.35 -9.24
C HIS A 349 -14.96 13.20 -8.11
N MET A 350 -14.32 12.53 -7.15
CA MET A 350 -13.62 13.19 -6.04
C MET A 350 -12.41 13.98 -6.56
N ALA A 351 -12.18 15.18 -6.00
CA ALA A 351 -11.01 15.99 -6.33
C ALA A 351 -9.71 15.18 -6.15
N GLY A 352 -8.88 15.13 -7.19
CA GLY A 352 -7.63 14.36 -7.22
C GLY A 352 -7.73 12.95 -7.82
N SER A 353 -8.93 12.49 -8.19
CA SER A 353 -9.12 11.22 -8.90
C SER A 353 -8.37 11.17 -10.25
N LEU A 354 -7.87 9.99 -10.63
CA LEU A 354 -7.26 9.76 -11.94
C LEU A 354 -8.26 9.86 -13.10
N HIS A 355 -9.57 9.84 -12.82
CA HIS A 355 -10.60 10.19 -13.78
C HIS A 355 -10.39 11.60 -14.36
N PHE A 356 -10.07 12.59 -13.51
CA PHE A 356 -9.79 13.96 -13.96
C PHE A 356 -8.48 14.12 -14.73
N LYS A 357 -7.61 13.10 -14.66
CA LYS A 357 -6.34 13.04 -15.39
C LYS A 357 -6.44 12.16 -16.64
N ASP A 358 -7.65 11.79 -17.05
CA ASP A 358 -7.89 10.97 -18.24
C ASP A 358 -7.23 9.57 -18.15
N ARG A 359 -7.01 9.07 -16.92
CA ARG A 359 -6.25 7.85 -16.59
C ARG A 359 -7.07 6.79 -15.88
N ALA A 360 -8.39 6.95 -15.78
CA ALA A 360 -9.27 5.96 -15.15
C ALA A 360 -10.58 5.82 -15.92
N LEU A 361 -11.16 4.62 -15.85
CA LEU A 361 -12.43 4.26 -16.47
C LEU A 361 -13.22 3.32 -15.55
N ASP A 362 -14.54 3.52 -15.50
CA ASP A 362 -15.45 2.57 -14.86
C ASP A 362 -16.21 1.78 -15.92
N PHE A 363 -16.29 0.46 -15.72
CA PHE A 363 -17.03 -0.45 -16.58
C PHE A 363 -18.19 -1.08 -15.81
N ARG A 364 -19.38 -1.13 -16.41
CA ARG A 364 -20.59 -1.68 -15.81
C ARG A 364 -20.36 -3.05 -15.18
N GLY A 365 -20.77 -3.21 -13.92
CA GLY A 365 -20.72 -4.46 -13.17
C GLY A 365 -22.06 -4.87 -12.54
N ASN A 366 -23.11 -4.07 -12.69
CA ASN A 366 -24.42 -4.36 -12.09
C ASN A 366 -25.22 -5.48 -12.78
N ASN A 367 -24.74 -5.96 -13.93
CA ASN A 367 -25.34 -7.02 -14.73
C ASN A 367 -24.61 -8.36 -14.58
N ILE A 368 -23.65 -8.46 -13.65
CA ILE A 368 -22.91 -9.67 -13.34
C ILE A 368 -22.91 -9.93 -11.83
N SER A 369 -22.77 -11.19 -11.42
CA SER A 369 -22.66 -11.53 -10.01
C SER A 369 -21.34 -11.02 -9.42
N VAL A 370 -21.28 -10.83 -8.10
CA VAL A 370 -20.02 -10.45 -7.42
C VAL A 370 -18.91 -11.49 -7.66
N GLU A 371 -19.26 -12.76 -7.71
CA GLU A 371 -18.34 -13.86 -8.06
C GLU A 371 -17.72 -13.66 -9.46
N LEU A 372 -18.55 -13.37 -10.46
CA LEU A 372 -18.08 -13.10 -11.82
C LEU A 372 -17.31 -11.78 -11.91
N GLY A 373 -17.72 -10.76 -11.15
CA GLY A 373 -17.00 -9.48 -11.04
C GLY A 373 -15.59 -9.64 -10.49
N LYS A 374 -15.39 -10.51 -9.49
CA LYS A 374 -14.05 -10.84 -8.97
C LYS A 374 -13.19 -11.58 -9.99
N ARG A 375 -13.76 -12.52 -10.75
CA ARG A 375 -13.04 -13.20 -11.86
C ARG A 375 -12.70 -12.23 -12.97
N PHE A 376 -13.61 -11.31 -13.27
CA PHE A 376 -13.41 -10.24 -14.25
C PHE A 376 -12.27 -9.30 -13.85
N GLN A 377 -12.22 -8.89 -12.57
CA GLN A 377 -11.08 -8.15 -12.01
C GLN A 377 -9.77 -8.91 -12.21
N GLN A 378 -9.72 -10.18 -11.79
CA GLN A 378 -8.50 -10.99 -11.86
C GLN A 378 -7.98 -11.13 -13.29
N GLU A 379 -8.86 -11.42 -14.25
CA GLU A 379 -8.50 -11.55 -15.67
C GLU A 379 -7.95 -10.23 -16.22
N VAL A 380 -8.61 -9.11 -15.96
CA VAL A 380 -8.18 -7.78 -16.43
C VAL A 380 -6.84 -7.38 -15.78
N SER A 381 -6.66 -7.63 -14.47
CA SER A 381 -5.39 -7.41 -13.77
C SER A 381 -4.23 -8.21 -14.39
N GLN A 382 -4.48 -9.47 -14.76
CA GLN A 382 -3.47 -10.33 -15.37
C GLN A 382 -3.03 -9.83 -16.75
N ILE A 383 -3.97 -9.34 -17.57
CA ILE A 383 -3.67 -8.80 -18.90
C ILE A 383 -2.90 -7.47 -18.80
N LEU A 384 -3.27 -6.62 -17.86
CA LEU A 384 -2.73 -5.26 -17.76
C LEU A 384 -1.36 -5.20 -17.08
N GLY A 385 -1.14 -6.02 -16.05
CA GLY A 385 0.08 -6.02 -15.24
C GLY A 385 0.11 -4.89 -14.22
N SER A 386 1.26 -4.73 -13.55
CA SER A 386 1.40 -3.92 -12.33
C SER A 386 1.31 -2.40 -12.51
N GLY A 387 1.30 -1.89 -13.74
CA GLY A 387 1.12 -0.47 -14.02
C GLY A 387 -0.34 0.01 -13.97
N TYR A 388 -1.27 -0.89 -13.64
CA TYR A 388 -2.69 -0.59 -13.53
C TYR A 388 -3.23 -1.09 -12.20
N ASP A 389 -4.10 -0.30 -11.60
CA ASP A 389 -4.93 -0.72 -10.48
C ASP A 389 -6.33 -1.07 -11.02
N VAL A 390 -6.77 -2.28 -10.70
CA VAL A 390 -8.02 -2.88 -11.22
C VAL A 390 -8.81 -3.42 -10.05
N LEU A 391 -10.03 -2.91 -9.86
CA LEU A 391 -10.87 -3.26 -8.72
C LEU A 391 -12.33 -3.42 -9.14
N PHE A 392 -12.94 -4.55 -8.80
CA PHE A 392 -14.39 -4.70 -8.91
C PHE A 392 -15.04 -4.18 -7.63
N GLU A 393 -15.62 -2.98 -7.73
CA GLU A 393 -16.25 -2.30 -6.60
C GLU A 393 -17.68 -2.79 -6.39
N VAL A 394 -17.98 -3.19 -5.15
CA VAL A 394 -19.29 -3.69 -4.73
C VAL A 394 -19.92 -2.70 -3.74
N PHE A 395 -21.09 -2.19 -4.10
CA PHE A 395 -21.81 -1.18 -3.34
C PHE A 395 -23.05 -1.75 -2.66
N LEU A 396 -23.57 -1.02 -1.66
CA LEU A 396 -24.84 -1.35 -1.01
C LEU A 396 -26.01 -1.37 -1.98
N ASN A 397 -25.99 -0.48 -2.98
CA ASN A 397 -26.88 -0.54 -4.13
C ASN A 397 -26.17 -1.28 -5.28
N PRO A 398 -26.56 -2.53 -5.61
CA PRO A 398 -25.90 -3.31 -6.65
C PRO A 398 -25.93 -2.65 -8.03
N ALA A 399 -26.85 -1.72 -8.28
CA ALA A 399 -26.91 -0.94 -9.51
C ALA A 399 -25.63 -0.12 -9.78
N ASN A 400 -24.85 0.17 -8.72
CA ASN A 400 -23.60 0.92 -8.78
C ASN A 400 -22.36 0.04 -8.94
N ASN A 401 -22.49 -1.29 -8.87
CA ASN A 401 -21.34 -2.18 -9.02
C ASN A 401 -20.68 -1.96 -10.38
N HIS A 402 -19.35 -1.86 -10.38
CA HIS A 402 -18.56 -1.64 -11.58
C HIS A 402 -17.13 -2.15 -11.40
N LEU A 403 -16.47 -2.42 -12.52
CA LEU A 403 -15.03 -2.61 -12.56
C LEU A 403 -14.37 -1.26 -12.76
N HIS A 404 -13.60 -0.80 -11.79
CA HIS A 404 -12.74 0.36 -11.89
C HIS A 404 -11.36 -0.05 -12.42
N VAL A 405 -10.84 0.69 -13.39
CA VAL A 405 -9.50 0.48 -13.97
C VAL A 405 -8.80 1.82 -14.08
N GLU A 406 -7.65 1.96 -13.42
CA GLU A 406 -6.82 3.17 -13.50
C GLU A 406 -5.37 2.85 -13.83
N PHE A 407 -4.75 3.73 -14.62
CA PHE A 407 -3.33 3.67 -14.97
C PHE A 407 -2.51 4.56 -14.04
N ASP A 408 -1.81 3.92 -13.11
CA ASP A 408 -0.87 4.55 -12.20
C ASP A 408 0.47 3.79 -12.24
N PRO A 409 1.40 4.20 -13.12
CA PRO A 409 2.71 3.54 -13.20
C PRO A 409 3.48 3.83 -11.91
N LYS A 410 3.64 2.79 -11.09
CA LYS A 410 4.36 2.81 -9.81
C LYS A 410 5.87 2.87 -9.97
#